data_AF-A0A075FXS8-F1
#
_entry.id   AF-A0A075FXS8-F1
#
_cell.length_a   1.000
_cell.length_b   1.000
_cell.length_c   1.000
_cell.angle_alpha   90.00
_cell.angle_beta   90.00
_cell.angle_gamma   90.00
#
_symmetry.space_group_name_H-M   'P 1'
#
loop_
_entity.id
_entity.type
_entity.pdbx_description
1 polymer ?
#
loop_
_entity_poly.entity_id
_entity_poly.type
_entity_poly.pdbx_seq_one_letter_code
_entity_poly.pdbx_strand_id
1 'polypeptide(L)'
;MLVQELDGVRLFNEEKLWPNEEFASVLLIARTDYLENNPELVKNWLKSHKETVVWINSNADESKSIFESFLKKYMGKSLPTKIIDESFSNLVITSDPIKNSVLTFAERADSLGYLGRSGYNLDGIFYQPDLNLNAMVKQLNG
;
A
#
# COMPACT_ATOMS: atom_id res chain seq x y z
N MET A 1 4.95 20.25 -9.59
CA MET A 1 4.96 21.72 -9.66
C MET A 1 6.22 22.31 -9.06
N LEU A 2 6.61 22.02 -7.80
CA LEU A 2 7.82 22.62 -7.21
C LEU A 2 9.09 22.47 -8.09
N VAL A 3 9.44 21.24 -8.47
CA VAL A 3 10.63 21.00 -9.31
C VAL A 3 10.43 21.44 -10.77
N GLN A 4 9.27 21.17 -11.34
CA GLN A 4 9.03 21.37 -12.78
C GLN A 4 8.64 22.81 -13.16
N GLU A 5 8.15 23.62 -12.21
CA GLU A 5 7.57 24.94 -12.49
C GLU A 5 8.12 26.06 -11.59
N LEU A 6 8.79 25.74 -10.48
CA LEU A 6 9.20 26.72 -9.45
C LEU A 6 10.68 26.58 -9.06
N ASP A 7 11.52 26.00 -9.93
CA ASP A 7 12.97 25.80 -9.73
C ASP A 7 13.34 25.06 -8.42
N GLY A 8 12.41 24.28 -7.88
CA GLY A 8 12.65 23.46 -6.71
C GLY A 8 13.68 22.37 -6.98
N VAL A 9 14.56 22.11 -6.01
CA VAL A 9 15.58 21.06 -6.10
C VAL A 9 15.13 19.85 -5.29
N ARG A 10 15.12 18.67 -5.91
CA ARG A 10 14.87 17.42 -5.21
C ARG A 10 16.12 17.04 -4.40
N LEU A 11 15.97 16.96 -3.07
CA LEU A 11 17.10 16.67 -2.18
C LEU A 11 17.45 15.18 -2.15
N PHE A 12 16.45 14.32 -2.08
CA PHE A 12 16.58 12.87 -2.17
C PHE A 12 15.27 12.25 -2.64
N ASN A 13 15.33 10.97 -2.99
CA ASN A 13 14.13 10.17 -3.14
C ASN A 13 14.01 9.22 -1.93
N GLU A 14 12.80 9.07 -1.39
CA GLU A 14 12.54 8.30 -0.17
C GLU A 14 12.95 6.84 -0.32
N GLU A 15 12.77 6.21 -1.48
CA GLU A 15 13.06 4.79 -1.69
C GLU A 15 14.50 4.43 -1.33
N LYS A 16 15.46 5.35 -1.54
CA LYS A 16 16.88 5.14 -1.22
C LYS A 16 17.16 4.96 0.28
N LEU A 17 16.18 5.27 1.14
CA LEU A 17 16.24 5.09 2.58
C LEU A 17 15.70 3.74 3.05
N TRP A 18 15.24 2.89 2.13
CA TRP A 18 14.61 1.60 2.41
C TRP A 18 15.43 0.44 1.83
N PRO A 19 15.45 -0.72 2.51
CA PRO A 19 16.02 -1.94 1.94
C PRO A 19 15.38 -2.26 0.59
N ASN A 20 16.20 -2.67 -0.38
CA ASN A 20 15.79 -2.96 -1.77
C ASN A 20 15.14 -1.79 -2.52
N GLU A 21 15.21 -0.57 -1.99
CA GLU A 21 14.49 0.60 -2.52
C GLU A 21 12.97 0.42 -2.55
N GLU A 22 12.41 -0.31 -1.58
CA GLU A 22 10.98 -0.66 -1.54
C GLU A 22 10.33 -0.37 -0.18
N PHE A 23 9.16 0.28 -0.21
CA PHE A 23 8.33 0.50 0.97
C PHE A 23 6.85 0.62 0.60
N ALA A 24 5.96 0.21 1.51
CA ALA A 24 4.54 0.34 1.31
C ALA A 24 4.08 1.79 1.53
N SER A 25 3.64 2.46 0.47
CA SER A 25 3.00 3.78 0.55
C SER A 25 1.47 3.70 0.73
N VAL A 26 0.86 2.60 0.29
CA VAL A 26 -0.57 2.32 0.39
C VAL A 26 -0.77 0.86 0.79
N LEU A 27 -1.64 0.61 1.76
CA LEU A 27 -2.01 -0.73 2.21
C LEU A 27 -3.52 -0.94 2.05
N LEU A 28 -3.90 -2.16 1.68
CA LEU A 28 -5.28 -2.63 1.70
C LEU A 28 -5.64 -3.11 3.11
N ILE A 29 -6.60 -2.45 3.76
CA ILE A 29 -6.99 -2.72 5.14
C ILE A 29 -8.47 -3.10 5.19
N ALA A 30 -8.81 -4.10 6.01
CA ALA A 30 -10.17 -4.50 6.29
C ALA A 30 -10.37 -4.64 7.80
N ARG A 31 -11.60 -4.43 8.27
CA ARG A 31 -11.94 -4.68 9.67
C ARG A 31 -11.98 -6.18 9.94
N THR A 32 -11.48 -6.59 11.10
CA THR A 32 -11.43 -8.00 11.53
C THR A 32 -12.80 -8.67 11.52
N ASP A 33 -13.82 -8.00 12.06
CA ASP A 33 -15.20 -8.51 12.08
C ASP A 33 -15.75 -8.80 10.68
N TYR A 34 -15.41 -7.96 9.70
CA TYR A 34 -15.81 -8.17 8.32
C TYR A 34 -15.09 -9.36 7.69
N LEU A 35 -13.79 -9.53 7.99
CA LEU A 35 -12.99 -10.65 7.51
C LEU A 35 -13.55 -11.99 7.99
N GLU A 36 -13.87 -12.08 9.27
CA GLU A 36 -14.39 -13.30 9.91
C GLU A 36 -15.80 -13.67 9.42
N ASN A 37 -16.65 -12.67 9.19
CA ASN A 37 -18.04 -12.91 8.76
C ASN A 37 -18.19 -13.11 7.25
N ASN A 38 -17.18 -12.78 6.44
CA ASN A 38 -17.29 -12.81 4.96
C ASN A 38 -16.08 -13.50 4.28
N PRO A 39 -15.65 -14.70 4.71
CA PRO A 39 -14.39 -15.30 4.26
C PRO A 39 -14.32 -15.55 2.74
N GLU A 40 -15.42 -16.04 2.14
CA GLU A 40 -15.47 -16.27 0.69
C GLU A 40 -15.42 -14.96 -0.12
N LEU A 41 -16.09 -13.91 0.35
CA LEU A 41 -16.07 -12.61 -0.31
C LEU A 41 -14.67 -11.99 -0.25
N VAL A 42 -14.01 -12.08 0.91
CA VAL A 42 -12.63 -11.61 1.11
C VAL A 42 -11.67 -12.36 0.20
N LYS A 43 -11.80 -13.69 0.11
CA LYS A 43 -10.96 -14.51 -0.77
C LYS A 43 -11.12 -14.09 -2.23
N ASN A 44 -12.36 -13.91 -2.68
CA ASN A 44 -12.64 -13.45 -4.04
C ASN A 44 -12.11 -12.03 -4.29
N TRP A 45 -12.26 -11.13 -3.32
CA TRP A 45 -11.75 -9.76 -3.42
C TRP A 45 -10.22 -9.72 -3.51
N LEU A 46 -9.50 -10.48 -2.68
CA LEU A 46 -8.05 -10.59 -2.74
C LEU A 46 -7.58 -11.19 -4.07
N LYS A 47 -8.30 -12.17 -4.61
CA LYS A 47 -8.03 -12.71 -5.95
C LYS A 47 -8.19 -11.62 -7.01
N SER A 48 -9.32 -10.90 -7.03
CA SER A 48 -9.56 -9.82 -7.98
C SER A 48 -8.56 -8.68 -7.84
N HIS A 49 -8.12 -8.35 -6.63
CA HIS A 49 -7.08 -7.35 -6.40
C HIS A 49 -5.75 -7.78 -7.04
N LYS A 50 -5.31 -9.03 -6.85
CA LYS A 50 -4.10 -9.57 -7.49
C LYS A 50 -4.20 -9.56 -9.01
N GLU A 51 -5.34 -9.99 -9.56
CA GLU A 51 -5.61 -9.96 -11.01
C GLU A 51 -5.58 -8.52 -11.55
N THR A 52 -6.13 -7.57 -10.81
CA THR A 52 -6.11 -6.13 -11.18
C THR A 52 -4.69 -5.57 -11.17
N VAL A 53 -3.87 -5.91 -10.18
CA VAL A 53 -2.45 -5.53 -10.12
C VAL A 53 -1.69 -6.06 -11.35
N VAL A 54 -1.90 -7.33 -11.71
CA VAL A 54 -1.31 -7.92 -12.92
C VAL A 54 -1.79 -7.19 -14.18
N TRP A 55 -3.09 -6.88 -14.25
CA TRP A 55 -3.65 -6.15 -15.38
C TRP A 55 -3.07 -4.74 -15.51
N ILE A 56 -2.94 -3.99 -14.41
CA ILE A 56 -2.36 -2.64 -14.42
C ILE A 56 -0.94 -2.66 -14.97
N ASN A 57 -0.11 -3.57 -14.45
CA ASN A 57 1.27 -3.72 -14.90
C ASN A 57 1.37 -4.15 -16.37
N SER A 58 0.41 -4.94 -16.87
CA SER A 58 0.37 -5.37 -18.27
C SER A 58 -0.21 -4.32 -19.22
N ASN A 59 -0.91 -3.31 -18.70
CA ASN A 59 -1.65 -2.29 -19.47
C ASN A 59 -1.35 -0.89 -18.92
N ALA A 60 -0.08 -0.53 -18.80
CA ALA A 60 0.36 0.69 -18.14
C ALA A 60 -0.23 1.97 -18.77
N ASP A 61 -0.21 2.09 -20.11
CA ASP A 61 -0.74 3.25 -20.82
C ASP A 61 -2.26 3.39 -20.65
N GLU A 62 -2.99 2.28 -20.72
CA GLU A 62 -4.44 2.27 -20.51
C GLU A 62 -4.79 2.62 -19.07
N SER A 63 -4.07 2.05 -18.10
CA SER A 63 -4.24 2.34 -16.67
C SER A 63 -4.03 3.82 -16.37
N LYS A 64 -2.99 4.41 -16.97
CA LYS A 64 -2.72 5.84 -16.86
C LYS A 64 -3.83 6.69 -17.49
N SER A 65 -4.30 6.33 -18.68
CA SER A 65 -5.43 7.02 -19.35
C SER A 65 -6.72 6.98 -18.51
N ILE A 66 -7.01 5.83 -17.89
CA ILE A 66 -8.14 5.67 -16.96
C ILE A 66 -7.96 6.61 -15.75
N PHE A 67 -6.76 6.65 -15.16
CA PHE A 67 -6.46 7.54 -14.04
C PHE A 67 -6.59 9.03 -14.43
N GLU A 68 -6.05 9.45 -15.57
CA GLU A 68 -6.14 10.82 -16.07
C GLU A 68 -7.61 11.24 -16.29
N SER A 69 -8.41 10.34 -16.87
CA SER A 69 -9.84 10.55 -17.06
C SER A 69 -10.58 10.70 -15.74
N PHE A 70 -10.28 9.84 -14.76
CA PHE A 70 -10.80 9.94 -13.40
C PHE A 70 -10.41 11.28 -12.75
N LEU A 71 -9.13 11.65 -12.81
CA LEU A 71 -8.60 12.85 -12.21
C LEU A 71 -9.26 14.10 -12.79
N LYS A 72 -9.39 14.19 -14.11
CA LYS A 72 -10.09 15.29 -14.80
C LYS A 72 -11.55 15.39 -14.39
N LYS A 73 -12.24 14.25 -14.27
CA LYS A 73 -13.64 14.20 -13.82
C LYS A 73 -13.79 14.65 -12.37
N TYR A 74 -12.88 14.22 -11.50
CA TYR A 74 -12.96 14.48 -10.06
C TYR A 74 -12.48 15.89 -9.67
N MET A 75 -11.36 16.35 -10.23
CA MET A 75 -10.73 17.63 -9.91
C MET A 75 -11.18 18.77 -10.84
N GLY A 76 -11.91 18.47 -11.93
CA GLY A 76 -12.32 19.42 -12.96
C GLY A 76 -11.20 19.89 -13.90
N LYS A 77 -9.95 19.47 -13.66
CA LYS A 77 -8.77 19.82 -14.46
C LYS A 77 -7.79 18.65 -14.52
N SER A 78 -7.01 18.60 -15.59
CA SER A 78 -5.90 17.65 -15.72
C SER A 78 -4.62 18.23 -15.11
N LEU A 79 -3.66 17.35 -14.79
CA LEU A 79 -2.28 17.72 -14.56
C LEU A 79 -1.50 17.71 -15.89
N PRO A 80 -0.38 18.45 -15.99
CA PRO A 80 0.54 18.35 -17.11
C PRO A 80 1.03 16.91 -17.31
N THR A 81 1.07 16.43 -18.56
CA THR A 81 1.46 15.05 -18.90
C THR A 81 2.81 14.67 -18.29
N LYS A 82 3.82 15.56 -18.38
CA LYS A 82 5.15 15.32 -17.78
C LYS A 82 5.08 15.01 -16.27
N ILE A 83 4.18 15.66 -15.53
CA ILE A 83 4.02 15.40 -14.08
C ILE A 83 3.39 14.03 -13.84
N ILE A 84 2.40 13.66 -14.66
CA ILE A 84 1.77 12.34 -14.55
C ILE A 84 2.78 11.25 -14.90
N ASP A 85 3.53 11.41 -15.99
CA ASP A 85 4.58 10.49 -16.44
C ASP A 85 5.62 10.25 -15.35
N GLU A 86 6.20 11.33 -14.83
CA GLU A 86 7.19 11.26 -13.74
C GLU A 86 6.59 10.63 -12.47
N SER A 87 5.33 10.91 -12.16
CA SER A 87 4.69 10.32 -10.98
C SER A 87 4.51 8.81 -11.15
N PHE A 88 4.02 8.36 -12.31
CA PHE A 88 3.81 6.94 -12.59
C PHE A 88 5.12 6.16 -12.66
N SER A 89 6.20 6.75 -13.18
CA SER A 89 7.51 6.08 -13.23
C SER A 89 8.12 5.83 -11.84
N ASN A 90 7.65 6.52 -10.81
CA ASN A 90 8.08 6.35 -9.42
C ASN A 90 7.18 5.38 -8.64
N LEU A 91 6.17 4.76 -9.26
CA LEU A 91 5.27 3.82 -8.61
C LEU A 91 5.60 2.38 -8.99
N VAL A 92 5.59 1.51 -7.98
CA VAL A 92 5.55 0.06 -8.15
C VAL A 92 4.14 -0.40 -7.75
N ILE A 93 3.38 -0.93 -8.71
CA ILE A 93 2.05 -1.47 -8.44
C ILE A 93 2.18 -2.94 -8.07
N THR A 94 1.97 -3.25 -6.80
CA THR A 94 2.13 -4.59 -6.25
C THR A 94 0.98 -4.97 -5.31
N SER A 95 0.80 -6.28 -5.12
CA SER A 95 -0.09 -6.84 -4.08
C SER A 95 0.69 -7.33 -2.85
N ASP A 96 2.03 -7.22 -2.87
CA ASP A 96 2.87 -7.45 -1.71
C ASP A 96 2.74 -6.28 -0.73
N PRO A 97 2.37 -6.50 0.54
CA PRO A 97 2.32 -5.43 1.54
C PRO A 97 3.69 -4.92 1.99
N ILE A 98 4.80 -5.49 1.48
CA ILE A 98 6.18 -5.12 1.81
C ILE A 98 6.35 -5.11 3.34
N LYS A 99 6.05 -6.26 3.97
CA LYS A 99 5.81 -6.36 5.42
C LYS A 99 6.88 -5.70 6.29
N ASN A 100 8.15 -5.87 5.93
CA ASN A 100 9.28 -5.27 6.66
C ASN A 100 9.20 -3.74 6.72
N SER A 101 8.67 -3.10 5.67
CA SER A 101 8.50 -1.65 5.66
C SER A 101 7.45 -1.19 6.69
N VAL A 102 6.36 -1.94 6.84
CA VAL A 102 5.31 -1.69 7.84
C VAL A 102 5.84 -1.87 9.25
N LEU A 103 6.63 -2.93 9.50
CA LEU A 103 7.27 -3.15 10.80
C LEU A 103 8.21 -1.99 11.15
N THR A 104 9.04 -1.57 10.18
CA THR A 104 9.95 -0.43 10.34
C THR A 104 9.19 0.88 10.57
N PHE A 105 8.04 1.09 9.91
CA PHE A 105 7.19 2.26 10.18
C PHE A 105 6.68 2.26 11.62
N ALA A 106 6.24 1.11 12.13
CA ALA A 106 5.77 0.99 13.51
C ALA A 106 6.91 1.22 14.52
N GLU A 107 8.09 0.65 14.30
CA GLU A 107 9.29 0.90 15.12
C GLU A 107 9.66 2.38 15.16
N ARG A 108 9.68 3.04 14.00
CA ARG A 108 9.94 4.48 13.90
C ARG A 108 8.85 5.28 14.62
N ALA A 109 7.59 4.93 14.44
CA ALA A 109 6.47 5.59 15.10
C ALA A 109 6.53 5.47 16.62
N ASP A 110 6.89 4.30 17.14
CA ASP A 110 7.10 4.05 18.57
C ASP A 110 8.27 4.86 19.12
N SER A 111 9.41 4.88 18.40
CA SER A 111 10.59 5.67 18.79
C SER A 111 10.30 7.17 18.90
N LEU A 112 9.31 7.65 18.12
CA LEU A 112 8.84 9.04 18.12
C LEU A 112 7.68 9.27 19.11
N GLY A 113 7.21 8.22 19.80
CA GLY A 113 6.15 8.29 20.80
C GLY A 113 4.71 8.31 20.25
N TYR A 114 4.51 7.98 18.96
CA TYR A 114 3.19 8.01 18.33
C TYR A 114 2.31 6.81 18.70
N LEU A 115 2.90 5.69 19.16
CA LEU A 115 2.17 4.47 19.51
C LEU A 115 1.84 4.35 21.01
N GLY A 116 2.01 5.45 21.76
CA GLY A 116 1.75 5.50 23.19
C GLY A 116 2.92 4.97 24.02
N ARG A 117 2.72 4.89 25.34
CA ARG A 117 3.79 4.52 26.31
C ARG A 117 3.74 3.06 26.76
N SER A 118 2.71 2.33 26.36
CA SER A 118 2.47 0.95 26.79
C SER A 118 3.08 -0.08 25.84
N GLY A 119 3.87 0.37 24.86
CA GLY A 119 4.32 -0.43 23.72
C GLY A 119 3.24 -0.63 22.66
N TYR A 120 3.60 -1.31 21.58
CA TYR A 120 2.71 -1.65 20.47
C TYR A 120 2.80 -3.15 20.15
N ASN A 121 1.70 -3.71 19.62
CA ASN A 121 1.65 -5.08 19.13
C ASN A 121 1.15 -5.08 17.68
N LEU A 122 1.85 -5.81 16.81
CA LEU A 122 1.51 -5.98 15.39
C LEU A 122 1.05 -7.42 15.08
N ASP A 123 0.84 -8.26 16.09
CA ASP A 123 0.29 -9.60 15.92
C ASP A 123 -1.02 -9.55 15.14
N GLY A 124 -1.11 -10.35 14.08
CA GLY A 124 -2.28 -10.41 13.22
C GLY A 124 -2.50 -9.19 12.31
N ILE A 125 -1.59 -8.22 12.26
CA ILE A 125 -1.73 -7.05 11.37
C ILE A 125 -1.79 -7.44 9.89
N PHE A 126 -1.16 -8.57 9.53
CA PHE A 126 -1.23 -9.14 8.20
C PHE A 126 -2.20 -10.31 8.17
N TYR A 127 -3.24 -10.17 7.36
CA TYR A 127 -4.20 -11.24 7.11
C TYR A 127 -3.53 -12.44 6.43
N GLN A 128 -3.77 -13.64 6.99
CA GLN A 128 -3.23 -14.91 6.49
C GLN A 128 -4.40 -15.87 6.23
N PRO A 129 -4.89 -15.96 4.98
CA PRO A 129 -6.10 -16.73 4.66
C PRO A 129 -5.99 -18.24 4.90
N ASP A 130 -4.76 -18.78 4.92
CA ASP A 130 -4.50 -20.22 5.10
C ASP A 130 -4.33 -20.62 6.57
N LEU A 131 -4.27 -19.65 7.50
CA LEU A 131 -4.28 -19.93 8.93
C LEU A 131 -5.72 -20.03 9.41
N ASN A 132 -6.20 -21.26 9.50
CA ASN A 132 -7.46 -21.60 10.15
C ASN A 132 -7.46 -20.98 11.56
N LEU A 133 -8.39 -20.05 11.86
CA LEU A 133 -8.46 -19.34 13.15
C LEU A 133 -8.44 -20.30 14.37
N ASN A 134 -8.91 -21.54 14.18
CA ASN A 134 -8.86 -22.60 15.21
C ASN A 134 -7.44 -23.06 15.59
N ALA A 135 -6.42 -22.83 14.75
CA ALA A 135 -5.03 -23.20 15.05
C ALA A 135 -4.37 -22.19 16.01
N MET A 136 -4.79 -20.92 15.99
CA MET A 136 -4.23 -19.87 16.87
C MET A 136 -4.65 -20.05 18.33
N VAL A 137 -5.88 -20.53 18.59
CA VAL A 137 -6.36 -20.84 19.95
C VAL A 137 -5.58 -22.00 20.59
N LYS A 138 -5.00 -22.90 19.79
CA LYS A 138 -4.13 -23.98 20.31
C LYS A 138 -2.70 -23.54 20.58
N GLN A 139 -2.19 -22.51 19.89
CA GLN A 139 -0.85 -21.96 20.17
C GLN A 139 -0.82 -20.98 21.33
N LEU A 140 -1.97 -20.40 21.70
CA LEU A 140 -2.10 -19.50 22.87
C LEU A 140 -2.42 -20.25 24.18
N ASN A 141 -2.78 -21.53 24.10
CA ASN A 141 -3.05 -22.40 25.26
C ASN A 141 -2.02 -23.53 25.40
N GLY A 142 -0.82 -23.34 24.83
CA GLY A 142 0.33 -24.23 24.99
C GLY A 142 1.33 -23.65 25.97
#